data_AF-A0A3D3G206-F1
#
_entry.id   AF-A0A3D3G206-F1
#
_cell.length_a   1.000
_cell.length_b   1.000
_cell.length_c   1.000
_cell.angle_alpha   90.00
_cell.angle_beta   90.00
_cell.angle_gamma   90.00
#
_symmetry.space_group_name_H-M   'P 1'
#
loop_
_entity.id
_entity.type
_entity.pdbx_description
1 polymer ?
#
loop_
_entity_poly.entity_id
_entity_poly.type
_entity_poly.pdbx_seq_one_letter_code
_entity_poly.pdbx_strand_id
1 'polypeptide(L)' 'VGRRITRTLMQENIKVVIAEENREIVEKLRERGIAAVSGVATEPGVLIQAHIMHARLLVLSPMDIVNVHRIIDIA' A
#
# COMPACT_ATOMS: atom_id res chain seq x y z
N VAL A 1 2.55 12.12 -4.66
CA VAL A 1 1.07 11.98 -4.67
C VAL A 1 0.58 11.05 -3.56
N GLY A 2 1.09 9.81 -3.44
CA GLY A 2 0.67 8.84 -2.41
C GLY A 2 0.58 9.40 -0.98
N ARG A 3 1.63 10.08 -0.49
CA ARG A 3 1.63 10.74 0.84
C ARG A 3 0.45 11.69 1.08
N ARG A 4 0.00 12.42 0.06
CA ARG A 4 -1.13 13.36 0.17
C ARG A 4 -2.44 12.58 0.29
N ILE A 5 -2.63 11.56 -0.55
CA ILE A 5 -3.81 10.68 -0.51
C ILE A 5 -3.91 9.99 0.85
N THR A 6 -2.83 9.34 1.31
CA THR A 6 -2.77 8.69 2.62
C THR A 6 -3.18 9.64 3.74
N ARG A 7 -2.65 10.88 3.73
CA ARG A 7 -2.97 11.87 4.76
C ARG A 7 -4.46 12.23 4.74
N THR A 8 -5.03 12.47 3.56
CA THR A 8 -6.47 12.78 3.42
C THR A 8 -7.33 11.62 3.91
N LEU A 9 -7.04 10.38 3.51
CA LEU A 9 -7.77 9.19 3.95
C LEU A 9 -7.70 9.01 5.48
N MET A 10 -6.54 9.23 6.07
CA MET A 10 -6.38 9.18 7.53
C MET A 10 -7.16 10.28 8.25
N GLN A 11 -7.24 11.48 7.68
CA GLN A 11 -8.04 12.58 8.24
C GLN A 11 -9.54 12.25 8.25
N GLU A 12 -10.00 11.45 7.28
CA GLU A 12 -11.37 10.94 7.20
C GLU A 12 -11.59 9.65 7.99
N ASN A 13 -10.62 9.24 8.82
CA ASN A 13 -10.65 7.97 9.58
C ASN A 13 -10.77 6.71 8.71
N ILE A 14 -10.36 6.78 7.45
CA ILE A 14 -10.26 5.63 6.57
C ILE A 14 -8.94 4.91 6.85
N LYS A 15 -9.04 3.65 7.28
CA LYS A 15 -7.87 2.79 7.52
C LYS A 15 -7.20 2.48 6.20
N VAL A 16 -5.87 2.56 6.19
CA VAL A 16 -5.04 2.27 5.01
C VAL A 16 -3.87 1.39 5.42
N VAL A 17 -3.45 0.53 4.49
CA VAL A 17 -2.21 -0.24 4.58
C VAL A 17 -1.31 0.19 3.43
N ILE A 18 -0.03 0.43 3.70
CA ILE A 18 0.94 0.90 2.69
C ILE A 18 1.91 -0.24 2.35
N ALA A 19 1.93 -0.67 1.10
CA ALA A 19 3.00 -1.52 0.57
C ALA A 19 4.15 -0.64 0.05
N GLU A 20 5.38 -0.90 0.48
CA GLU A 20 6.56 -0.10 0.13
C GLU A 20 7.81 -0.99 0.07
N GLU A 21 8.67 -0.80 -0.92
CA GLU A 21 9.88 -1.60 -1.10
C GLU A 21 10.98 -1.16 -0.12
N ASN A 22 11.05 0.13 0.16
CA ASN A 22 12.06 0.66 1.08
C ASN A 22 11.72 0.35 2.54
N ARG A 23 12.49 -0.58 3.13
CA ARG A 23 12.35 -1.02 4.53
C ARG A 23 12.43 0.12 5.55
N GLU A 24 13.32 1.09 5.36
CA GLU A 24 13.47 2.23 6.27
C GLU A 24 12.20 3.10 6.29
N ILE A 25 11.53 3.23 5.13
CA ILE A 25 10.24 3.94 5.05
C ILE A 25 9.15 3.15 5.77
N VAL A 26 9.10 1.83 5.60
CA VAL A 26 8.14 0.94 6.28
C VAL A 26 8.28 1.03 7.79
N GLU A 27 9.51 1.01 8.30
CA GLU A 27 9.80 1.15 9.74
C GLU A 27 9.30 2.49 10.26
N LYS A 28 9.64 3.61 9.60
CA LYS A 28 9.15 4.95 9.96
C LYS A 28 7.62 5.08 9.91
N LEU A 29 6.96 4.37 8.99
CA LEU A 29 5.49 4.34 8.93
C LEU A 29 4.92 3.60 10.14
N ARG A 30 5.48 2.44 10.48
CA ARG A 30 5.05 1.63 11.63
C ARG A 30 5.27 2.34 12.96
N GLU A 31 6.42 3.01 13.14
CA GLU A 31 6.69 3.86 14.30
C GLU A 31 5.63 4.96 14.49
N ARG A 32 5.06 5.43 13.39
CA ARG A 32 3.97 6.43 13.37
C ARG A 32 2.57 5.81 13.50
N GLY A 33 2.48 4.51 13.77
CA GLY A 33 1.21 3.79 13.92
C GLY A 33 0.49 3.50 12.59
N ILE A 34 1.17 3.63 11.46
CA ILE A 34 0.60 3.37 10.13
C ILE A 34 0.91 1.92 9.75
N ALA A 35 -0.12 1.16 9.41
CA ALA A 35 0.05 -0.20 8.91
C ALA A 35 0.82 -0.19 7.58
N ALA A 36 1.94 -0.90 7.53
CA ALA A 36 2.79 -0.97 6.35
C ALA A 36 3.44 -2.35 6.18
N VAL A 37 3.63 -2.76 4.93
CA VAL A 37 4.22 -4.04 4.51
C VAL A 37 5.40 -3.75 3.60
N SER A 38 6.51 -4.47 3.79
CA SER A 38 7.69 -4.33 2.94
C SER A 38 7.66 -5.33 1.79
N GLY A 39 7.86 -4.83 0.57
CA GLY A 39 8.01 -5.65 -0.63
C GLY A 39 7.34 -5.04 -1.86
N VAL A 40 7.52 -5.69 -3.00
CA VAL A 40 6.97 -5.24 -4.28
C VAL A 40 5.50 -5.65 -4.38
N ALA A 41 4.61 -4.73 -4.77
CA ALA A 41 3.17 -5.02 -4.89
C ALA A 41 2.83 -6.10 -5.95
N THR A 42 3.75 -6.46 -6.84
CA THR A 42 3.58 -7.58 -7.79
C THR A 42 3.82 -8.94 -7.16
N GLU A 43 4.31 -9.01 -5.92
CA GLU A 43 4.48 -10.25 -5.19
C GLU A 43 3.19 -10.58 -4.43
N PRO A 44 2.56 -11.74 -4.66
CA PRO A 44 1.30 -12.07 -4.00
C PRO A 44 1.37 -12.02 -2.48
N GLY A 45 2.51 -12.43 -1.90
CA GLY A 45 2.72 -12.39 -0.45
C GLY A 45 2.58 -10.98 0.13
N VAL A 46 2.99 -9.94 -0.60
CA VAL A 46 2.91 -8.55 -0.15
C VAL A 46 1.45 -8.09 -0.10
N LEU A 47 0.66 -8.42 -1.12
CA LEU A 47 -0.76 -8.04 -1.19
C LEU A 47 -1.62 -8.81 -0.16
N ILE A 48 -1.33 -10.09 0.05
CA ILE A 48 -1.96 -10.90 1.10
C ILE A 48 -1.67 -10.31 2.48
N GLN A 49 -0.39 -10.00 2.77
CA GLN A 49 -0.01 -9.34 4.03
C GLN A 49 -0.62 -7.94 4.16
N ALA A 50 -0.84 -7.24 3.05
CA ALA A 50 -1.54 -5.96 3.03
C ALA A 50 -3.08 -6.10 3.22
N HIS A 51 -3.58 -7.32 3.42
CA HIS A 51 -4.99 -7.65 3.63
C HIS A 51 -5.87 -7.24 2.43
N ILE A 52 -5.35 -7.41 1.21
CA ILE A 52 -6.02 -6.95 -0.01
C ILE A 52 -7.44 -7.50 -0.19
N MET A 53 -7.69 -8.75 0.25
CA MET A 53 -9.01 -9.40 0.19
C MET A 53 -10.13 -8.63 0.90
N HIS A 54 -9.80 -7.74 1.83
CA HIS A 54 -10.77 -6.92 2.57
C HIS A 54 -10.70 -5.44 2.18
N ALA A 55 -9.81 -5.06 1.26
CA ALA A 55 -9.67 -3.69 0.81
C ALA A 55 -10.85 -3.30 -0.10
N ARG A 56 -11.39 -2.10 0.13
CA ARG A 56 -12.45 -1.51 -0.73
C ARG A 56 -11.90 -0.59 -1.81
N LEU A 57 -10.62 -0.24 -1.71
CA LEU A 57 -9.93 0.67 -2.61
C LEU A 57 -8.45 0.27 -2.71
N LEU A 58 -7.97 0.13 -3.93
CA LEU A 58 -6.55 -0.01 -4.25
C LEU A 58 -6.06 1.29 -4.88
N VAL A 59 -4.99 1.89 -4.35
CA VAL A 59 -4.39 3.12 -4.87
C VAL A 59 -2.99 2.82 -5.36
N LEU A 60 -2.77 2.96 -6.66
CA LEU A 60 -1.47 2.75 -7.31
C LEU A 60 -0.84 4.08 -7.71
N SER A 61 0.48 4.18 -7.58
CA SER A 61 1.22 5.35 -8.04
C SER A 61 1.29 5.34 -9.57
N PRO A 62 1.32 6.50 -10.25
CA PRO A 62 1.57 6.55 -11.70
C PRO A 62 2.88 5.87 -12.14
N MET A 63 3.85 5.69 -11.23
CA MET A 63 5.08 4.95 -11.55
C MET A 63 4.86 3.44 -11.66
N ASP A 64 3.76 2.91 -11.12
CA ASP A 64 3.46 1.48 -11.11
C ASP A 64 2.64 1.03 -12.33
N ILE A 65 2.32 1.96 -13.25
CA ILE A 65 1.45 1.71 -14.41
C ILE A 65 1.93 0.52 -15.25
N VAL A 66 3.25 0.31 -15.35
CA VAL A 66 3.83 -0.83 -16.10
C VAL A 66 3.44 -2.18 -15.50
N ASN A 67 3.18 -2.22 -14.18
CA ASN A 67 2.93 -3.43 -13.42
C ASN A 67 1.47 -3.60 -12.99
N VAL A 68 0.60 -2.65 -13.34
CA VAL A 68 -0.82 -2.60 -12.95
C VAL A 68 -1.54 -3.92 -13.20
N HIS A 69 -1.39 -4.52 -14.38
CA HIS A 69 -2.09 -5.77 -14.73
C HIS A 69 -1.71 -6.91 -13.78
N ARG A 70 -0.42 -7.06 -13.44
CA ARG A 70 0.04 -8.10 -12.52
C ARG A 70 -0.50 -7.91 -11.11
N ILE A 71 -0.63 -6.66 -10.66
CA ILE A 71 -1.19 -6.35 -9.35
C ILE A 71 -2.69 -6.65 -9.33
N ILE A 72 -3.42 -6.27 -10.39
CA ILE A 72 -4.86 -6.51 -10.52
C ILE A 72 -5.17 -8.01 -10.60
N ASP A 73 -4.34 -8.81 -11.29
CA ASP A 73 -4.58 -10.26 -11.40
C ASP A 73 -4.47 -10.99 -10.04
N ILE A 74 -3.80 -10.38 -9.06
CA ILE A 74 -3.64 -10.92 -7.71
C ILE A 74 -4.71 -10.36 -6.75
N ALA A 75 -5.13 -9.11 -6.97
CA ALA A 75 -5.99 -8.33 -6.07
C ALA A 75 -7.46 -8.79 -6.11
#